data_AF-A0A820C9H3-F1
#
_entry.id   AF-A0A820C9H3-F1
#
_cell.length_a   1.000
_cell.length_b   1.000
_cell.length_c   1.000
_cell.angle_alpha   90.00
_cell.angle_beta   90.00
_cell.angle_gamma   90.00
#
_symmetry.space_group_name_H-M   'P 1'
#
loop_
_entity.id
_entity.type
_entity.pdbx_description
1 polymer ?
#
loop_
_entity_poly.entity_id
_entity_poly.type
_entity_poly.pdbx_seq_one_letter_code
_entity_poly.pdbx_strand_id
1 'polypeptide(L)'
;MVFIRDLKREFFEFISKQQRRLLVFVHLDVDSLCAWKIFQHLLQCEHIAYTCLPVLYKYDLENGHMQHIHSGIKSIVFINCGSTLDLYDFLSLDSIENNNHNDENNLTLFLLDSLRPIEHRNVYDAKQIRILILPTKIDAEKKRVPQYEELFHETYDDDDENDNDDSQSDNDEDDDNISMRIESSEAREKRLKRHWLKRRDKALANYYKYRQHSYSSALIMFELAYLLSKDTNEQLW
;
A
#
# COMPACT_ATOMS: atom_id res chain seq x y z
N MET A 1 -2.69 -3.04 9.23
CA MET A 1 -3.06 -2.02 8.23
C MET A 1 -2.33 -0.71 8.51
N VAL A 2 -1.60 -0.16 7.53
CA VAL A 2 -0.64 0.96 7.70
C VAL A 2 -1.15 2.36 7.33
N PHE A 3 -2.33 2.73 7.82
CA PHE A 3 -2.86 4.08 7.64
C PHE A 3 -2.31 5.03 8.72
N ILE A 4 -1.72 6.15 8.29
CA ILE A 4 -1.22 7.20 9.18
C ILE A 4 -2.38 7.88 9.91
N ARG A 5 -2.31 7.97 11.24
CA ARG A 5 -3.32 8.65 12.06
C ARG A 5 -2.97 10.11 12.32
N ASP A 6 -1.69 10.41 12.48
CA ASP A 6 -1.17 11.76 12.70
C ASP A 6 -0.26 12.18 11.53
N LEU A 7 -0.83 12.91 10.56
CA LEU A 7 -0.11 13.40 9.38
C LEU A 7 1.09 14.29 9.75
N LYS A 8 1.02 15.01 10.86
CA LYS A 8 2.12 15.87 11.30
C LYS A 8 3.28 15.03 11.83
N ARG A 9 3.02 14.16 12.80
CA ARG A 9 4.09 13.42 13.50
C ARG A 9 4.62 12.23 12.71
N GLU A 10 3.74 11.44 12.12
CA GLU A 10 4.10 10.16 11.49
C GLU A 10 4.56 10.31 10.03
N PHE A 11 4.28 11.46 9.40
CA PHE A 11 4.70 11.77 8.04
C PHE A 11 5.65 12.97 7.98
N PHE A 12 5.18 14.18 8.25
CA PHE A 12 5.98 15.38 7.94
C PHE A 12 7.18 15.57 8.87
N GLU A 13 6.98 15.48 10.19
CA GLU A 13 8.08 15.53 11.16
C GLU A 13 9.04 14.35 11.02
N PHE A 14 8.53 13.18 10.62
CA PHE A 14 9.36 12.01 10.32
C PHE A 14 10.34 12.34 9.18
N ILE A 15 9.84 12.86 8.06
CA ILE A 15 10.69 13.26 6.92
C ILE A 15 11.67 14.37 7.32
N SER A 16 11.19 15.40 8.03
CA SER A 16 12.05 16.53 8.45
C SER A 16 13.22 16.07 9.34
N LYS A 17 12.97 15.17 10.30
CA LYS A 17 14.00 14.65 11.21
C LYS A 17 15.09 13.84 10.53
N GLN A 18 14.82 13.23 9.37
CA GLN A 18 15.83 12.45 8.66
C GLN A 18 16.98 13.32 8.14
N GLN A 19 16.74 14.62 7.87
CA GLN A 19 17.73 15.52 7.26
C GLN A 19 18.39 14.94 5.99
N ARG A 20 17.63 14.16 5.22
CA ARG A 20 18.05 13.53 3.96
C ARG A 20 17.23 14.08 2.81
N ARG A 21 17.76 13.91 1.59
CA ARG A 21 17.02 14.23 0.37
C ARG A 21 15.82 13.29 0.23
N LEU A 22 14.65 13.87 0.03
CA LEU A 22 13.40 13.17 -0.27
C LEU A 22 13.29 12.86 -1.77
N LEU A 23 12.80 11.67 -2.14
CA LEU A 23 12.33 11.42 -3.51
C LEU A 23 10.82 11.55 -3.56
N VAL A 24 10.29 12.26 -4.56
CA VAL A 24 8.86 12.46 -4.72
C VAL A 24 8.46 12.10 -6.15
N PHE A 25 7.54 11.14 -6.28
CA PHE A 25 6.89 10.79 -7.53
C PHE A 25 5.52 11.46 -7.59
N VAL A 26 5.24 12.17 -8.67
CA VAL A 26 4.01 12.95 -8.84
C VAL A 26 3.34 12.55 -10.15
N HIS A 27 2.13 12.01 -10.08
CA HIS A 27 1.35 11.73 -11.28
C HIS A 27 1.00 13.02 -12.04
N LEU A 28 0.93 12.93 -13.37
CA LEU A 28 0.63 14.09 -14.23
C LEU A 28 -0.88 14.35 -14.37
N ASP A 29 -1.53 14.69 -13.25
CA ASP A 29 -2.89 15.22 -13.21
C ASP A 29 -3.01 16.49 -12.35
N VAL A 30 -4.17 17.15 -12.42
CA VAL A 30 -4.41 18.42 -11.73
C VAL A 30 -4.34 18.28 -10.21
N ASP A 31 -4.96 17.23 -9.65
CA ASP A 31 -4.99 17.00 -8.19
C ASP A 31 -3.58 16.79 -7.63
N SER A 32 -2.75 16.04 -8.34
CA SER A 32 -1.36 15.76 -8.00
C SER A 32 -0.50 17.02 -8.06
N LEU A 33 -0.72 17.87 -9.06
CA LEU A 33 -0.01 19.15 -9.17
C LEU A 33 -0.38 20.08 -8.00
N CYS A 34 -1.66 20.17 -7.65
CA CYS A 34 -2.11 20.94 -6.48
C CYS A 34 -1.52 20.38 -5.18
N ALA A 35 -1.62 19.06 -4.95
CA ALA A 35 -1.03 18.39 -3.79
C ALA A 35 0.48 18.61 -3.69
N TRP A 36 1.17 18.47 -4.83
CA TRP A 36 2.60 18.69 -4.93
C TRP A 36 2.97 20.15 -4.65
N LYS A 37 2.19 21.13 -5.12
CA LYS A 37 2.47 22.55 -4.85
C LYS A 37 2.37 22.89 -3.37
N ILE A 38 1.35 22.39 -2.69
CA ILE A 38 1.20 22.55 -1.24
C ILE A 38 2.37 21.88 -0.53
N PHE A 39 2.68 20.62 -0.87
CA PHE A 39 3.77 19.89 -0.24
C PHE A 39 5.14 20.53 -0.50
N GLN A 40 5.39 21.02 -1.71
CA GLN A 40 6.59 21.76 -2.11
C GLN A 40 6.81 22.98 -1.22
N HIS A 41 5.76 23.74 -0.92
CA HIS A 41 5.84 24.88 0.00
C HIS A 41 6.22 24.43 1.41
N LEU A 42 5.60 23.37 1.93
CA LEU A 42 5.91 22.85 3.27
C LEU A 42 7.38 22.40 3.38
N LEU A 43 7.89 21.70 2.37
CA LEU A 43 9.30 21.30 2.30
C LEU A 43 10.24 22.52 2.27
N GLN A 44 9.88 23.57 1.54
CA GLN A 44 10.65 24.82 1.50
C GLN A 44 10.71 25.51 2.86
N CYS A 45 9.60 25.56 3.60
CA CYS A 45 9.56 26.14 4.94
C CYS A 45 10.46 25.41 5.94
N GLU A 46 10.72 24.12 5.74
CA GLU A 46 11.60 23.30 6.59
C GLU A 46 13.00 23.10 5.99
N HIS A 47 13.31 23.74 4.86
CA HIS A 47 14.57 23.58 4.13
C HIS A 47 14.91 22.11 3.78
N ILE A 48 13.89 21.29 3.50
CA ILE A 48 14.06 19.89 3.14
C ILE A 48 14.42 19.79 1.64
N ALA A 49 15.58 19.23 1.34
CA ALA A 49 15.99 18.96 -0.03
C ALA A 49 15.16 17.80 -0.62
N TYR A 50 14.75 17.92 -1.88
CA TYR A 50 14.00 16.88 -2.58
C TYR A 50 14.40 16.75 -4.05
N THR A 51 14.10 15.60 -4.64
CA THR A 51 14.03 15.37 -6.08
C THR A 51 12.58 15.05 -6.42
N CYS A 52 11.98 15.79 -7.35
CA CYS A 52 10.62 15.53 -7.84
C CYS A 52 10.69 14.93 -9.24
N LEU A 53 10.02 13.79 -9.44
CA LEU A 53 9.93 13.08 -10.71
C LEU A 53 8.46 13.03 -11.17
N PRO A 54 8.13 13.56 -12.35
CA PRO A 54 6.80 13.40 -12.92
C PRO A 54 6.59 11.95 -13.39
N VAL A 55 5.36 11.47 -13.27
CA VAL A 55 4.97 10.10 -13.61
C VAL A 55 3.75 10.15 -14.53
N LEU A 56 3.89 9.59 -15.73
CA LEU A 56 2.79 9.36 -16.65
C LEU A 56 2.41 7.88 -16.72
N TYR A 57 3.41 7.01 -16.63
CA TYR A 57 3.27 5.56 -16.72
C TYR A 57 4.04 4.83 -15.62
N LYS A 58 3.70 3.55 -15.41
CA LYS A 58 4.41 2.65 -14.50
C LYS A 58 5.92 2.64 -14.75
N TYR A 59 6.34 2.70 -16.02
CA TYR A 59 7.75 2.73 -16.43
C TYR A 59 8.53 3.93 -15.86
N ASP A 60 7.88 5.09 -15.68
CA ASP A 60 8.54 6.29 -15.13
C ASP A 60 8.91 6.08 -13.65
N LEU A 61 8.06 5.34 -12.91
CA LEU A 61 8.34 4.94 -11.52
C LEU A 61 9.54 3.99 -11.45
N GLU A 62 9.55 2.93 -12.29
CA GLU A 62 10.63 1.93 -12.34
C GLU A 62 11.97 2.60 -12.61
N ASN A 63 12.04 3.39 -13.69
CA ASN A 63 13.24 4.10 -14.09
C ASN A 63 13.70 5.11 -13.03
N GLY A 64 12.78 5.91 -12.50
CA GLY A 64 13.10 6.90 -11.48
C GLY A 64 13.63 6.27 -10.20
N HIS A 65 13.05 5.13 -9.78
CA HIS A 65 13.55 4.37 -8.63
C HIS A 65 14.96 3.82 -8.90
N MET A 66 15.17 3.15 -10.04
CA MET A 66 16.47 2.60 -10.41
C MET A 66 17.60 3.65 -10.43
N GLN A 67 17.30 4.86 -10.89
CA GLN A 67 18.29 5.95 -10.93
C GLN A 67 18.67 6.47 -9.53
N HIS A 68 17.82 6.26 -8.53
CA HIS A 68 17.95 6.87 -7.21
C HIS A 68 18.14 5.89 -6.05
N ILE A 69 17.96 4.58 -6.27
CA ILE A 69 18.07 3.54 -5.24
C ILE A 69 19.41 3.56 -4.50
N HIS A 70 20.51 3.88 -5.19
CA HIS A 70 21.86 3.95 -4.61
C HIS A 70 22.24 5.35 -4.07
N SER A 71 21.32 6.33 -4.10
CA SER A 71 21.58 7.72 -3.70
C SER A 71 21.48 7.97 -2.19
N GLY A 72 21.28 6.92 -1.38
CA GLY A 72 21.12 7.04 0.07
C GLY A 72 19.80 7.67 0.51
N ILE A 73 18.78 7.62 -0.36
CA ILE A 73 17.42 8.08 -0.07
C ILE A 73 16.80 7.16 0.98
N LYS A 74 16.14 7.76 1.98
CA LYS A 74 15.47 7.04 3.08
C LYS A 74 13.96 7.17 3.08
N SER A 75 13.43 8.13 2.32
CA SER A 75 11.99 8.34 2.19
C SER A 75 11.62 8.59 0.73
N ILE A 76 10.57 7.94 0.27
CA ILE A 76 9.96 8.17 -1.04
C ILE A 76 8.49 8.53 -0.82
N VAL A 77 7.99 9.56 -1.48
CA VAL A 77 6.58 9.95 -1.46
C VAL A 77 5.98 9.74 -2.84
N PHE A 78 4.86 9.05 -2.93
CA PHE A 78 4.07 8.88 -4.14
C PHE A 78 2.80 9.71 -4.03
N ILE A 79 2.55 10.58 -5.02
CA ILE A 79 1.37 11.42 -5.12
C ILE A 79 0.54 10.96 -6.33
N ASN A 80 -0.67 10.45 -6.06
CA ASN A 80 -1.62 9.82 -7.00
C ASN A 80 -1.00 8.77 -7.93
N CYS A 81 -0.02 8.04 -7.43
CA CYS A 81 0.59 6.93 -8.14
C CYS A 81 1.00 5.82 -7.17
N GLY A 82 1.22 4.62 -7.70
CA GLY A 82 1.76 3.48 -6.97
C GLY A 82 0.76 2.69 -6.12
N SER A 83 -0.43 3.22 -5.80
CA SER A 83 -1.36 2.52 -4.90
C SER A 83 -1.84 1.16 -5.41
N THR A 84 -1.95 0.98 -6.73
CA THR A 84 -2.43 -0.26 -7.35
C THR A 84 -1.32 -1.24 -7.71
N LEU A 85 -0.07 -0.95 -7.34
CA LEU A 85 1.08 -1.81 -7.56
C LEU A 85 1.45 -2.46 -6.23
N ASP A 86 1.88 -3.72 -6.25
CA ASP A 86 2.60 -4.26 -5.10
C ASP A 86 3.97 -3.61 -5.04
N LEU A 87 4.14 -2.64 -4.15
CA LEU A 87 5.37 -1.84 -4.09
C LEU A 87 6.54 -2.63 -3.52
N TYR A 88 6.27 -3.66 -2.72
CA TYR A 88 7.32 -4.50 -2.16
C TYR A 88 8.06 -5.23 -3.28
N ASP A 89 7.30 -5.93 -4.12
CA ASP A 89 7.81 -6.66 -5.29
C ASP A 89 8.31 -5.70 -6.38
N PHE A 90 7.49 -4.70 -6.73
CA PHE A 90 7.78 -3.76 -7.82
C PHE A 90 9.08 -2.97 -7.64
N LEU A 91 9.43 -2.62 -6.40
CA LEU A 91 10.67 -1.88 -6.09
C LEU A 91 11.80 -2.80 -5.60
N SER A 92 11.55 -4.11 -5.55
CA SER A 92 12.46 -5.15 -5.03
C SER A 92 13.05 -4.75 -3.68
N LEU A 93 12.17 -4.46 -2.71
CA LEU A 93 12.56 -3.91 -1.40
C LEU A 93 13.40 -4.89 -0.57
N ASP A 94 13.24 -6.19 -0.80
CA ASP A 94 14.05 -7.28 -0.24
C ASP A 94 15.56 -7.08 -0.50
N SER A 95 15.93 -6.65 -1.71
CA SER A 95 17.30 -6.36 -2.09
C SER A 95 17.87 -5.15 -1.33
N ILE A 96 17.02 -4.23 -0.91
CA ILE A 96 17.40 -3.02 -0.16
C ILE A 96 17.58 -3.35 1.33
N GLU A 97 16.73 -4.22 1.88
CA GLU A 97 16.82 -4.69 3.27
C GLU A 97 18.12 -5.47 3.51
N ASN A 98 18.45 -6.44 2.64
CA ASN A 98 19.64 -7.28 2.78
C ASN A 98 20.96 -6.50 2.75
N ASN A 99 20.98 -5.31 2.15
CA ASN A 99 22.16 -4.44 2.10
C ASN A 99 22.32 -3.55 3.35
N ASN A 100 21.30 -3.45 4.21
CA ASN A 100 21.28 -2.57 5.37
C ASN A 100 21.05 -3.37 6.66
N HIS A 101 22.11 -3.98 7.23
CA HIS A 101 22.03 -4.76 8.47
C HIS A 101 21.64 -3.98 9.76
N ASN A 102 21.37 -2.67 9.68
CA ASN A 102 20.92 -1.85 10.81
C ASN A 102 19.51 -1.32 10.54
N ASP A 103 18.55 -1.60 11.44
CA ASP A 103 17.13 -1.18 11.37
C ASP A 103 16.94 0.34 11.17
N GLU A 104 17.91 1.16 11.55
CA GLU A 104 17.87 2.64 11.41
C GLU A 104 18.00 3.13 9.95
N ASN A 105 18.21 2.23 8.99
CA ASN A 105 18.50 2.57 7.59
C ASN A 105 17.43 2.12 6.58
N ASN A 106 16.26 1.67 7.03
CA ASN A 106 15.24 1.16 6.12
C ASN A 106 14.57 2.28 5.31
N LEU A 107 14.26 1.97 4.04
CA LEU A 107 13.53 2.85 3.14
C LEU A 107 12.06 2.92 3.56
N THR A 108 11.53 4.12 3.75
CA THR A 108 10.10 4.35 4.03
C THR A 108 9.40 4.88 2.78
N LEU A 109 8.29 4.24 2.40
CA LEU A 109 7.44 4.62 1.29
C LEU A 109 6.16 5.24 1.82
N PHE A 110 5.87 6.47 1.40
CA PHE A 110 4.65 7.19 1.73
C PHE A 110 3.72 7.23 0.53
N LEU A 111 2.56 6.59 0.64
CA LEU A 111 1.54 6.55 -0.41
C LEU A 111 0.45 7.58 -0.13
N LEU A 112 0.40 8.64 -0.92
CA LEU A 112 -0.73 9.54 -1.02
C LEU A 112 -1.38 9.35 -2.39
N ASP A 113 -2.43 8.54 -2.46
CA ASP A 113 -3.13 8.29 -3.71
C ASP A 113 -4.62 8.26 -3.46
N SER A 114 -5.39 8.85 -4.37
CA SER A 114 -6.86 8.84 -4.34
C SER A 114 -7.43 7.56 -4.97
N LEU A 115 -6.71 6.88 -5.87
CA LEU A 115 -7.21 5.70 -6.57
C LEU A 115 -7.44 4.52 -5.61
N ARG A 116 -8.56 3.82 -5.78
CA ARG A 116 -8.96 2.65 -5.00
C ARG A 116 -9.37 1.48 -5.91
N PRO A 117 -9.22 0.23 -5.45
CA PRO A 117 -8.62 -0.16 -4.16
C PRO A 117 -7.09 0.00 -4.13
N ILE A 118 -6.53 0.13 -2.92
CA ILE A 118 -5.08 0.05 -2.70
C ILE A 118 -4.68 -1.42 -2.75
N GLU A 119 -3.52 -1.74 -3.32
CA GLU A 119 -2.99 -3.10 -3.31
C GLU A 119 -2.98 -3.67 -1.88
N HIS A 120 -3.64 -4.81 -1.69
CA HIS A 120 -3.88 -5.38 -0.35
C HIS A 120 -2.56 -5.63 0.41
N ARG A 121 -1.51 -6.12 -0.28
CA ARG A 121 -0.17 -6.30 0.31
C ARG A 121 0.40 -5.01 0.89
N ASN A 122 0.31 -3.90 0.15
CA ASN A 122 0.75 -2.59 0.63
C ASN A 122 0.00 -2.13 1.90
N VAL A 123 -1.28 -2.49 2.04
CA VAL A 123 -2.06 -2.14 3.23
C VAL A 123 -1.55 -2.88 4.47
N TYR A 124 -1.02 -4.08 4.30
CA TYR A 124 -0.56 -4.93 5.40
C TYR A 124 0.95 -4.85 5.68
N ASP A 125 1.75 -4.28 4.79
CA ASP A 125 3.18 -4.04 5.00
C ASP A 125 3.41 -3.01 6.12
N ALA A 126 3.64 -3.51 7.34
CA ALA A 126 3.92 -2.70 8.52
C ALA A 126 5.35 -2.14 8.60
N LYS A 127 6.24 -2.56 7.69
CA LYS A 127 7.67 -2.28 7.78
C LYS A 127 8.02 -0.99 7.06
N GLN A 128 7.67 -0.91 5.78
CA GLN A 128 8.20 0.12 4.88
C GLN A 128 7.12 1.05 4.35
N ILE A 129 5.88 0.57 4.23
CA ILE A 129 4.81 1.32 3.58
C ILE A 129 3.96 2.07 4.63
N ARG A 130 3.64 3.32 4.33
CA ARG A 130 2.76 4.16 5.13
C ARG A 130 1.78 4.89 4.23
N ILE A 131 0.49 4.71 4.47
CA ILE A 131 -0.57 5.24 3.61
C ILE A 131 -1.16 6.51 4.23
N LEU A 132 -1.15 7.60 3.47
CA LEU A 132 -1.73 8.87 3.83
C LEU A 132 -3.19 8.91 3.38
N ILE A 133 -4.08 9.07 4.35
CA ILE A 133 -5.50 9.35 4.14
C ILE A 133 -5.96 10.36 5.19
N LEU A 134 -7.11 11.00 4.97
CA LEU A 134 -7.72 11.84 5.99
C LEU A 134 -7.94 11.04 7.27
N PRO A 135 -7.44 11.49 8.45
CA PRO A 135 -7.56 10.75 9.69
C PRO A 135 -9.00 10.36 10.05
N THR A 136 -9.96 11.24 9.73
CA THR A 136 -11.40 11.02 9.95
C THR A 136 -12.01 9.93 9.07
N LYS A 137 -11.30 9.45 8.05
CA LYS A 137 -11.78 8.46 7.07
C LYS A 137 -11.09 7.10 7.19
N ILE A 138 -10.11 6.96 8.09
CA ILE A 138 -9.37 5.72 8.31
C ILE A 138 -10.29 4.54 8.57
N ASP A 139 -11.25 4.67 9.49
CA ASP A 139 -12.11 3.55 9.86
C ASP A 139 -13.07 3.13 8.72
N ALA A 140 -13.47 4.09 7.88
CA ALA A 140 -14.25 3.78 6.68
C ALA A 140 -13.41 3.04 5.64
N GLU A 141 -12.14 3.41 5.49
CA GLU A 141 -11.21 2.76 4.58
C GLU A 141 -10.88 1.33 5.02
N LYS A 142 -10.58 1.13 6.31
CA LYS A 142 -10.30 -0.19 6.89
C LYS A 142 -11.44 -1.19 6.69
N LYS A 143 -12.69 -0.73 6.73
CA LYS A 143 -13.87 -1.59 6.49
C LYS A 143 -13.98 -2.10 5.05
N ARG A 144 -13.31 -1.47 4.09
CA ARG A 144 -13.31 -1.88 2.68
C ARG A 144 -12.26 -2.94 2.39
N VAL A 145 -11.17 -2.95 3.16
CA VAL A 145 -10.08 -3.92 3.01
C VAL A 145 -10.53 -5.24 3.65
N PRO A 146 -10.40 -6.39 2.95
CA PRO A 146 -10.65 -7.70 3.54
C PRO A 146 -9.83 -7.92 4.81
N GLN A 147 -10.26 -8.79 5.72
CA GLN A 147 -9.51 -9.02 6.96
C GLN A 147 -8.21 -9.80 6.70
N TYR A 148 -7.24 -9.71 7.62
CA TYR A 148 -5.93 -10.32 7.44
C TYR A 148 -6.06 -11.83 7.28
N GLU A 149 -6.88 -12.45 8.13
CA GLU A 149 -7.11 -13.90 8.19
C GLU A 149 -7.84 -14.46 6.95
N GLU A 150 -8.50 -13.58 6.19
CA GLU A 150 -9.13 -13.94 4.92
C GLU A 150 -8.15 -13.93 3.74
N LEU A 151 -7.02 -13.24 3.89
CA LEU A 151 -6.03 -13.02 2.83
C LEU A 151 -4.74 -13.81 3.05
N PHE A 152 -4.30 -13.92 4.30
CA PHE A 152 -3.04 -14.51 4.70
C PHE A 152 -3.27 -15.64 5.72
N HIS A 153 -2.53 -16.72 5.57
CA HIS A 153 -2.57 -17.89 6.42
C HIS A 153 -1.19 -18.50 6.60
N GLU A 154 -0.70 -18.53 7.84
CA GLU A 154 0.66 -18.93 8.23
C GLU A 154 1.12 -20.29 7.64
N THR A 155 0.20 -21.24 7.47
CA THR A 155 0.50 -22.58 6.95
C THR A 155 0.29 -22.73 5.44
N TYR A 156 -0.53 -21.88 4.82
CA TYR A 156 -0.97 -22.09 3.43
C TYR A 156 -0.37 -21.10 2.44
N ASP A 157 0.24 -20.02 2.93
CA ASP A 157 0.86 -18.97 2.10
C ASP A 157 2.22 -19.36 1.52
N ASP A 158 3.01 -20.22 2.19
CA ASP A 158 4.38 -20.60 1.76
C ASP A 158 4.44 -21.74 0.71
N ASP A 159 3.30 -22.35 0.38
CA ASP A 159 3.23 -23.42 -0.62
C ASP A 159 2.87 -22.86 -1.99
N ASP A 160 3.84 -22.22 -2.66
CA ASP A 160 3.73 -21.91 -4.08
C ASP A 160 3.71 -23.19 -4.93
N GLU A 161 2.61 -23.35 -5.66
CA GLU A 161 2.39 -24.16 -6.86
C GLU A 161 2.61 -25.69 -6.83
N ASN A 162 1.49 -26.43 -6.85
CA ASN A 162 1.02 -27.26 -7.97
C ASN A 162 0.08 -28.36 -7.48
N ASP A 163 -1.20 -28.03 -7.28
CA ASP A 163 -2.26 -29.05 -7.37
C ASP A 163 -3.22 -28.57 -8.47
N ASN A 164 -2.75 -28.63 -9.72
CA ASN A 164 -3.64 -28.82 -10.86
C ASN A 164 -4.27 -30.20 -10.69
N ASP A 165 -5.36 -30.29 -9.92
CA ASP A 165 -6.18 -31.49 -9.93
C ASP A 165 -7.66 -31.16 -9.78
N ASP A 166 -8.31 -31.30 -10.94
CA ASP A 166 -9.72 -31.46 -11.24
C ASP A 166 -10.73 -30.45 -10.68
N SER A 167 -11.29 -29.72 -11.65
CA SER A 167 -12.63 -29.15 -11.63
C SER A 167 -13.68 -30.26 -11.52
N GLN A 168 -13.84 -30.84 -10.34
CA GLN A 168 -15.07 -31.53 -9.97
C GLN A 168 -16.11 -30.45 -9.64
N SER A 169 -17.07 -30.29 -10.54
CA SER A 169 -18.32 -29.60 -10.27
C SER A 169 -19.08 -30.37 -9.20
N ASP A 170 -18.97 -29.95 -7.94
CA ASP A 170 -19.86 -30.43 -6.90
C ASP A 170 -21.24 -29.80 -7.14
N ASN A 171 -22.12 -30.56 -7.81
CA ASN A 171 -23.55 -30.45 -7.58
C ASN A 171 -23.78 -30.89 -6.14
N ASP A 172 -24.08 -29.92 -5.26
CA ASP A 172 -24.63 -30.18 -3.94
C ASP A 172 -26.02 -30.81 -4.11
N GLU A 173 -26.08 -32.14 -4.26
CA GLU A 173 -27.29 -32.90 -3.96
C GLU A 173 -27.14 -33.50 -2.56
N ASP A 174 -27.96 -32.97 -1.66
CA ASP A 174 -28.20 -33.45 -0.31
C ASP A 174 -28.45 -34.98 -0.29
N ASP A 175 -27.44 -35.78 0.05
CA ASP A 175 -27.66 -37.16 0.54
C ASP A 175 -26.99 -37.34 1.90
N ASP A 176 -27.85 -37.28 2.92
CA ASP A 176 -27.61 -37.59 4.32
C ASP A 176 -27.26 -39.08 4.52
N ASN A 177 -26.10 -39.52 4.02
CA ASN A 177 -25.55 -40.83 4.34
C ASN A 177 -24.24 -40.71 5.12
N ILE A 178 -24.41 -40.76 6.45
CA ILE A 178 -23.37 -40.83 7.48
C ILE A 178 -22.50 -42.08 7.28
N SER A 179 -21.52 -41.99 6.39
CA SER A 179 -20.35 -42.86 6.39
C SER A 179 -19.25 -42.11 7.16
N MET A 180 -19.13 -42.38 8.46
CA MET A 180 -17.98 -41.98 9.27
C MET A 180 -16.74 -42.77 8.81
N ARG A 181 -16.25 -42.51 7.60
CA ARG A 181 -14.88 -42.84 7.23
C ARG A 181 -13.98 -41.91 8.02
N ILE A 182 -13.08 -42.49 8.80
CA ILE A 182 -12.00 -41.75 9.47
C ILE A 182 -11.17 -41.10 8.36
N GLU A 183 -11.48 -39.84 8.09
CA GLU A 183 -10.73 -39.01 7.15
C GLU A 183 -9.29 -38.91 7.66
N SER A 184 -8.31 -39.15 6.79
CA SER A 184 -6.91 -38.97 7.18
C SER A 184 -6.67 -37.50 7.51
N SER A 185 -5.74 -37.24 8.45
CA SER A 185 -5.36 -35.87 8.83
C SER A 185 -4.97 -35.03 7.60
N GLU A 186 -4.27 -35.65 6.64
CA GLU A 186 -3.84 -35.03 5.38
C GLU A 186 -5.01 -34.65 4.46
N ALA A 187 -6.01 -35.53 4.29
CA ALA A 187 -7.17 -35.24 3.45
C ALA A 187 -7.99 -34.07 4.02
N ARG A 188 -8.14 -34.03 5.36
CA ARG A 188 -8.80 -32.92 6.06
C ARG A 188 -8.07 -31.60 5.85
N GLU A 189 -6.74 -31.59 5.95
CA GLU A 189 -5.92 -30.40 5.75
C GLU A 189 -6.01 -29.86 4.31
N LYS A 190 -5.93 -30.74 3.31
CA LYS A 190 -6.13 -30.37 1.90
C LYS A 190 -7.51 -29.73 1.67
N ARG A 191 -8.58 -30.29 2.26
CA ARG A 191 -9.93 -29.73 2.16
C ARG A 191 -10.01 -28.33 2.79
N LEU A 192 -9.40 -28.13 3.96
CA LEU A 192 -9.35 -26.84 4.63
C LEU A 192 -8.59 -25.80 3.81
N LYS A 193 -7.42 -26.17 3.25
CA LYS A 193 -6.64 -25.32 2.34
C LYS A 193 -7.46 -24.90 1.12
N ARG A 194 -8.15 -25.83 0.45
CA ARG A 194 -9.02 -25.54 -0.70
C ARG A 194 -10.18 -24.60 -0.34
N HIS A 195 -10.84 -24.82 0.79
CA HIS A 195 -11.90 -23.92 1.26
C HIS A 195 -11.38 -22.53 1.57
N TRP A 196 -10.21 -22.43 2.19
CA TRP A 196 -9.57 -21.16 2.49
C TRP A 196 -9.19 -20.41 1.21
N LEU A 197 -8.55 -21.07 0.23
CA LEU A 197 -8.23 -20.48 -1.08
C LEU A 197 -9.48 -19.96 -1.80
N LYS A 198 -10.56 -20.76 -1.87
CA LYS A 198 -11.84 -20.32 -2.46
C LYS A 198 -12.41 -19.07 -1.76
N ARG A 199 -12.29 -18.99 -0.43
CA ARG A 199 -12.73 -17.82 0.35
C ARG A 199 -11.84 -16.60 0.08
N ARG A 200 -10.52 -16.79 0.05
CA ARG A 200 -9.53 -15.75 -0.28
C ARG A 200 -9.79 -15.16 -1.66
N ASP A 201 -9.92 -16.01 -2.67
CA ASP A 201 -10.15 -15.59 -4.05
C ASP A 201 -11.45 -14.80 -4.19
N LYS A 202 -12.51 -15.24 -3.50
CA LYS A 202 -13.77 -14.50 -3.45
C LYS A 202 -13.62 -13.14 -2.76
N ALA A 203 -12.85 -13.05 -1.67
CA ALA A 203 -12.58 -11.81 -0.97
C ALA A 203 -11.79 -10.82 -1.84
N LEU A 204 -10.72 -11.29 -2.48
CA LEU A 204 -9.92 -10.50 -3.42
C LEU A 204 -10.73 -10.06 -4.64
N ALA A 205 -11.50 -10.97 -5.25
CA ALA A 205 -12.35 -10.64 -6.38
C ALA A 205 -13.37 -9.55 -6.04
N ASN A 206 -13.96 -9.59 -4.83
CA ASN A 206 -14.86 -8.55 -4.36
C ASN A 206 -14.14 -7.22 -4.08
N TYR A 207 -12.95 -7.27 -3.47
CA TYR A 207 -12.15 -6.09 -3.16
C TYR A 207 -11.70 -5.34 -4.43
N TYR A 208 -11.24 -6.07 -5.45
CA TYR A 208 -10.77 -5.52 -6.73
C TYR A 208 -11.87 -5.28 -7.76
N LYS A 209 -13.13 -5.58 -7.44
CA LYS A 209 -14.25 -5.49 -8.37
C LYS A 209 -14.48 -4.09 -8.94
N TYR A 210 -14.34 -3.06 -8.11
CA TYR A 210 -14.69 -1.69 -8.47
C TYR A 210 -13.51 -0.75 -8.26
N ARG A 211 -13.25 0.08 -9.26
CA ARG A 211 -12.30 1.18 -9.17
C ARG A 211 -13.03 2.49 -8.91
N GLN A 212 -12.50 3.28 -8.00
CA GLN A 212 -13.05 4.59 -7.64
C GLN A 212 -11.92 5.50 -7.16
N HIS A 213 -12.22 6.79 -7.03
CA HIS A 213 -11.35 7.74 -6.35
C HIS A 213 -11.91 8.08 -4.97
N SER A 214 -11.00 8.19 -4.02
CA SER A 214 -11.25 8.69 -2.66
C SER A 214 -11.18 10.22 -2.65
N TYR A 215 -10.92 10.80 -1.48
CA TYR A 215 -10.68 12.22 -1.32
C TYR A 215 -9.46 12.68 -2.12
N SER A 216 -9.52 13.94 -2.57
CA SER A 216 -8.43 14.61 -3.27
C SER A 216 -7.14 14.58 -2.44
N SER A 217 -6.02 14.31 -3.11
CA SER A 217 -4.69 14.32 -2.51
C SER A 217 -4.28 15.74 -2.11
N ALA A 218 -4.73 16.76 -2.86
CA ALA A 218 -4.52 18.16 -2.51
C ALA A 218 -5.20 18.53 -1.19
N LEU A 219 -6.43 18.04 -0.97
CA LEU A 219 -7.14 18.26 0.30
C LEU A 219 -6.37 17.68 1.50
N ILE A 220 -5.79 16.49 1.37
CA ILE A 220 -4.99 15.87 2.43
C ILE A 220 -3.71 16.68 2.70
N MET A 221 -3.06 17.18 1.65
CA MET A 221 -1.88 18.04 1.80
C MET A 221 -2.21 19.42 2.39
N PHE A 222 -3.38 19.98 2.08
CA PHE A 222 -3.87 21.20 2.70
C PHE A 222 -4.16 21.00 4.19
N GLU A 223 -4.80 19.88 4.56
CA GLU A 223 -5.01 19.50 5.97
C GLU A 223 -3.67 19.42 6.73
N LEU A 224 -2.63 18.84 6.10
CA LEU A 224 -1.29 18.84 6.68
C LEU A 224 -0.73 20.26 6.86
N ALA A 225 -0.89 21.13 5.87
CA ALA A 225 -0.44 22.53 5.97
C ALA A 225 -1.14 23.26 7.13
N TYR A 226 -2.45 23.03 7.28
CA TYR A 226 -3.24 23.56 8.40
C TYR A 226 -2.75 23.04 9.76
N LEU A 227 -2.49 21.73 9.89
CA LEU A 227 -1.93 21.13 11.12
C LEU A 227 -0.53 21.66 11.49
N LEU A 228 0.20 22.17 10.51
CA LEU A 228 1.51 22.80 10.67
C LEU A 228 1.43 24.32 10.86
N SER A 229 0.23 24.92 10.76
CA SER A 229 0.02 26.37 10.75
C SER A 229 0.83 27.07 9.65
N LYS A 230 0.88 26.44 8.47
CA LYS A 230 1.56 26.90 7.24
C LYS A 230 0.60 26.96 6.05
N ASP A 231 -0.70 26.96 6.33
CA ASP A 231 -1.75 27.15 5.34
C ASP A 231 -1.76 28.60 4.85
N THR A 232 -1.79 28.78 3.53
CA THR A 232 -1.86 30.10 2.89
C THR A 232 -3.02 30.16 1.91
N ASN A 233 -3.48 31.37 1.58
CA ASN A 233 -4.53 31.56 0.57
C ASN A 233 -4.13 31.02 -0.81
N GLU A 234 -2.84 31.02 -1.14
CA GLU A 234 -2.33 30.43 -2.38
C GLU A 234 -2.41 28.90 -2.40
N GLN A 235 -2.29 28.25 -1.24
CA GLN A 235 -2.47 26.80 -1.11
C GLN A 235 -3.94 26.39 -1.07
N LEU A 236 -4.82 27.28 -0.62
CA LEU A 236 -6.26 27.08 -0.63
C LEU A 236 -6.87 27.21 -2.04
N TRP A 237 -6.25 28.05 -2.87
CA TRP A 237 -6.63 28.29 -4.27
C TRP A 237 -6.19 27.15 -5.20
#